data_AF-A0A7W9ME32-F1
#
_entry.id   AF-A0A7W9ME32-F1
#
_cell.length_a   1.000
_cell.length_b   1.000
_cell.length_c   1.000
_cell.angle_alpha   90.00
_cell.angle_beta   90.00
_cell.angle_gamma   90.00
#
_symmetry.space_group_name_H-M   'P 1'
#
loop_
_entity.id
_entity.type
_entity.pdbx_description
1 polymer ?
#
loop_
_entity_poly.entity_id
_entity_poly.type
_entity_poly.pdbx_seq_one_letter_code
_entity_poly.pdbx_strand_id
1 'polypeptide(L)'
;MIMSGRALRLTVFLDDTDVWHHRPMFTEIVHRAHAAGLAGASVFRGVEGFGTTQIVHTTRLLSMADDLPVAVVIIDTEERIRAFLPQLEDLLIEGVAVLDQVEVIHHRGRQQDEQ
;
A
#
# COMPACT_ATOMS: atom_id res chain seq x y z
N MET A 1 -0.94 20.10 1.84
CA MET A 1 -0.52 20.64 0.52
C MET A 1 -1.21 19.79 -0.54
N ILE A 2 -1.91 20.39 -1.50
CA ILE A 2 -2.58 19.63 -2.57
C ILE A 2 -1.55 19.42 -3.68
N MET A 3 -1.10 18.18 -3.89
CA MET A 3 -0.09 17.83 -4.87
C MET A 3 -0.72 17.60 -6.25
N SER A 4 -0.44 18.45 -7.24
CA SER A 4 -0.91 18.29 -8.63
C SER A 4 0.28 18.11 -9.58
N GLY A 5 0.11 17.35 -10.66
CA GLY A 5 1.14 17.11 -11.67
C GLY A 5 1.89 15.78 -11.48
N ARG A 6 3.11 15.68 -12.02
CA ARG A 6 3.89 14.43 -12.00
C ARG A 6 4.23 14.01 -10.57
N ALA A 7 3.99 12.73 -10.28
CA ALA A 7 4.27 12.09 -9.01
C ALA A 7 4.73 10.65 -9.24
N LEU A 8 5.09 9.98 -8.14
CA LEU A 8 5.41 8.56 -8.13
C LEU A 8 4.40 7.82 -7.24
N ARG A 9 3.85 6.72 -7.76
CA ARG A 9 3.01 5.80 -7.00
C ARG A 9 3.82 4.58 -6.59
N LEU A 10 3.96 4.38 -5.29
CA LEU A 10 4.44 3.14 -4.69
C LEU A 10 3.23 2.24 -4.41
N THR A 11 3.27 1.01 -4.90
CA THR A 11 2.31 -0.04 -4.52
C THR A 11 3.06 -1.21 -3.93
N VAL A 12 2.72 -1.58 -2.69
CA VAL A 12 3.28 -2.74 -2.00
C VAL A 12 2.21 -3.81 -1.92
N PHE A 13 2.50 -4.99 -2.46
CA PHE A 13 1.62 -6.16 -2.41
C PHE A 13 2.06 -7.07 -1.26
N LEU A 14 1.09 -7.42 -0.41
CA LEU A 14 1.23 -8.21 0.81
C LEU A 14 0.13 -9.25 0.89
N ASP A 15 0.27 -10.18 1.82
CA ASP A 15 -0.85 -10.96 2.31
C ASP A 15 -1.52 -10.28 3.54
N ASP A 16 -2.80 -10.54 3.79
CA ASP A 16 -3.48 -9.98 4.95
C ASP A 16 -3.07 -10.60 6.28
N THR A 17 -2.40 -11.75 6.25
CA THR A 17 -1.81 -12.43 7.40
C THR A 17 -0.39 -11.98 7.71
N ASP A 18 0.25 -11.16 6.85
CA ASP A 18 1.59 -10.65 7.09
C ASP A 18 1.63 -9.79 8.36
N VAL A 19 2.55 -10.11 9.27
CA VAL A 19 2.70 -9.43 10.56
C VAL A 19 4.12 -8.92 10.81
N TRP A 20 4.20 -7.73 11.39
CA TRP A 20 5.42 -7.12 11.92
C TRP A 20 5.24 -6.84 13.41
N HIS A 21 6.07 -7.44 14.27
CA HIS A 21 5.96 -7.31 15.74
C HIS A 21 4.51 -7.45 16.26
N HIS A 22 3.79 -8.49 15.82
CA HIS A 22 2.40 -8.79 16.19
C HIS A 22 1.35 -7.77 15.72
N ARG A 23 1.68 -6.93 14.74
CA ARG A 23 0.74 -6.01 14.09
C ARG A 23 0.65 -6.32 12.60
N PRO A 24 -0.50 -6.12 11.95
CA PRO A 24 -0.60 -6.33 10.50
C PRO A 24 0.41 -5.46 9.75
N MET A 25 1.13 -6.05 8.80
CA MET A 25 2.23 -5.39 8.10
C MET A 25 1.75 -4.17 7.30
N PHE A 26 0.59 -4.26 6.63
CA PHE A 26 0.00 -3.12 5.94
C PHE A 26 -0.27 -1.92 6.88
N THR A 27 -0.61 -2.19 8.14
CA THR A 27 -0.84 -1.13 9.14
C THR A 27 0.46 -0.45 9.51
N GLU A 28 1.53 -1.23 9.66
CA GLU A 28 2.87 -0.69 9.94
C GLU A 28 3.39 0.18 8.79
N ILE A 29 3.20 -0.24 7.53
CA ILE A 29 3.58 0.57 6.36
C ILE A 29 2.86 1.92 6.38
N VAL A 30 1.54 1.93 6.64
CA VAL A 30 0.76 3.17 6.74
C VAL A 30 1.27 4.06 7.88
N HIS A 31 1.59 3.48 9.04
CA HIS A 31 2.15 4.25 10.15
C HIS A 31 3.51 4.87 9.80
N ARG A 32 4.42 4.13 9.17
CA ARG A 32 5.72 4.66 8.72
C ARG A 32 5.55 5.75 7.66
N ALA A 33 4.66 5.55 6.70
CA ALA A 33 4.34 6.54 5.67
C ALA A 33 3.81 7.85 6.29
N HIS A 34 2.91 7.73 7.27
CA HIS A 34 2.38 8.87 8.02
C HIS A 34 3.49 9.56 8.84
N ALA A 35 4.34 8.81 9.54
CA ALA A 35 5.46 9.35 10.31
C ALA A 35 6.51 10.05 9.43
N ALA A 36 6.74 9.56 8.21
CA ALA A 36 7.57 10.20 7.19
C ALA A 36 6.91 11.46 6.57
N GLY A 37 5.65 11.73 6.92
CA GLY A 37 4.88 12.88 6.45
C GLY A 37 4.44 12.78 4.99
N LEU A 38 4.36 11.57 4.42
CA LEU A 38 3.93 11.39 3.03
C LEU A 38 2.50 11.93 2.83
N ALA A 39 2.20 12.37 1.61
CA ALA A 39 0.94 13.04 1.28
C ALA A 39 -0.30 12.19 1.59
N GLY A 40 -0.19 10.86 1.47
CA GLY A 40 -1.22 9.91 1.87
C GLY A 40 -0.85 8.47 1.54
N ALA A 41 -1.54 7.54 2.21
CA ALA A 41 -1.45 6.11 1.96
C ALA A 41 -2.86 5.51 2.04
N SER A 42 -3.16 4.58 1.14
CA SER A 42 -4.44 3.85 1.09
C SER A 42 -4.18 2.36 1.08
N VAL A 43 -5.02 1.60 1.79
CA VAL A 43 -4.96 0.14 1.82
C VAL A 43 -6.16 -0.41 1.08
N PHE A 44 -5.92 -1.34 0.15
CA PHE A 44 -6.94 -2.05 -0.60
C PHE A 44 -6.84 -3.53 -0.31
N ARG A 45 -7.98 -4.16 -0.05
CA ARG A 45 -8.09 -5.60 0.14
C ARG A 45 -8.73 -6.22 -1.09
N GLY A 46 -8.04 -7.18 -1.70
CA GLY A 46 -8.58 -7.94 -2.81
C GLY A 46 -9.62 -8.96 -2.36
N VAL A 47 -10.40 -9.44 -3.34
CA VAL A 47 -11.38 -10.52 -3.12
C VAL A 47 -10.70 -11.89 -3.31
N GLU A 48 -9.70 -11.96 -4.18
CA GLU A 48 -8.93 -13.16 -4.53
C GLU A 48 -7.61 -12.74 -5.19
N GLY A 49 -6.56 -13.56 -5.11
CA GLY A 49 -5.31 -13.37 -5.81
C GLY A 49 -4.34 -14.53 -5.61
N PHE A 50 -3.22 -14.51 -6.34
CA PHE A 50 -2.14 -15.49 -6.19
C PHE A 50 -0.76 -14.81 -6.24
N GLY A 51 0.23 -15.37 -5.55
CA GLY A 51 1.54 -14.71 -5.37
C GLY A 51 2.66 -15.62 -4.87
N THR A 52 3.87 -15.07 -4.80
CA THR A 52 5.13 -15.81 -4.56
C THR A 52 5.19 -16.50 -3.19
N THR A 53 4.44 -16.01 -2.20
CA THR A 53 4.32 -16.56 -0.85
C THR A 53 3.20 -17.58 -0.69
N GLN A 54 2.39 -17.83 -1.73
CA GLN A 54 1.40 -18.91 -1.72
C GLN A 54 2.09 -20.26 -1.81
N ILE A 55 2.63 -20.72 -0.67
CA ILE A 55 2.69 -22.14 -0.39
C ILE A 55 1.25 -22.61 -0.48
N VAL A 56 0.91 -23.25 -1.60
CA VAL A 56 -0.30 -24.04 -1.75
C VAL A 56 -0.37 -24.92 -0.50
N HIS A 57 -1.27 -24.57 0.42
CA HIS A 57 -1.56 -25.37 1.61
C HIS A 57 -2.29 -26.63 1.15
N THR A 58 -1.53 -27.48 0.46
CA THR A 58 -1.95 -28.84 0.17
C THR A 58 -1.88 -29.53 1.52
N THR A 59 -3.03 -30.05 1.94
CA THR A 59 -3.20 -31.05 3.01
C THR A 59 -3.60 -30.58 4.42
N ARG A 60 -4.19 -29.39 4.62
CA ARG A 60 -5.12 -29.21 5.75
C ARG A 60 -6.34 -28.37 5.36
N LEU A 61 -7.49 -29.03 5.34
CA LEU A 61 -8.81 -28.47 5.17
C LEU A 61 -9.04 -27.31 6.17
N LEU A 62 -9.62 -26.20 5.67
CA LEU A 62 -10.22 -25.04 6.37
C LEU A 62 -9.31 -23.83 6.72
N SER A 63 -9.05 -22.97 5.73
CA SER A 63 -9.20 -21.49 5.85
C SER A 63 -9.07 -20.83 4.47
N MET A 64 -10.07 -20.96 3.60
CA MET A 64 -10.09 -20.27 2.28
C MET A 64 -10.36 -18.75 2.39
N ALA A 65 -10.29 -18.16 3.59
CA ALA A 65 -10.72 -16.78 3.85
C ALA A 65 -9.64 -15.86 4.43
N ASP A 66 -8.45 -16.38 4.74
CA ASP A 66 -7.40 -15.68 5.50
C ASP A 66 -6.06 -15.67 4.74
N ASP A 67 -6.07 -15.43 3.42
CA ASP A 67 -4.86 -15.23 2.58
C ASP A 67 -5.27 -14.31 1.41
N LEU A 68 -5.84 -13.16 1.75
CA LEU A 68 -6.35 -12.21 0.77
C LEU A 68 -5.26 -11.18 0.42
N PRO A 69 -5.01 -10.91 -0.88
CA PRO A 69 -3.99 -9.95 -1.26
C PRO A 69 -4.36 -8.56 -0.75
N VAL A 70 -3.39 -7.89 -0.11
CA VAL A 70 -3.48 -6.51 0.34
C VAL A 70 -2.53 -5.65 -0.48
N ALA A 71 -3.02 -4.52 -0.98
CA ALA A 71 -2.20 -3.52 -1.66
C ALA A 71 -2.15 -2.22 -0.83
N VAL A 72 -0.96 -1.80 -0.43
CA VAL A 72 -0.74 -0.47 0.14
C VAL A 72 -0.25 0.46 -0.97
N VAL A 73 -1.03 1.49 -1.26
CA VAL A 73 -0.76 2.48 -2.30
C VAL A 73 -0.40 3.81 -1.66
N ILE A 74 0.76 4.35 -2.02
CA ILE A 74 1.28 5.64 -1.56
C ILE A 74 1.61 6.48 -2.80
N ILE A 75 1.13 7.73 -2.83
CA ILE A 75 1.39 8.64 -3.94
C ILE A 75 1.97 9.93 -3.37
N ASP A 76 3.19 10.27 -3.78
CA ASP A 76 3.89 11.49 -3.41
C ASP A 76 4.87 11.88 -4.52
N THR A 77 5.58 12.99 -4.36
CA THR A 77 6.75 13.37 -5.14
C THR A 77 7.77 12.23 -5.20
N GLU A 78 8.48 12.11 -6.32
CA GLU A 78 9.47 11.06 -6.53
C GLU A 78 10.55 11.06 -5.45
N GLU A 79 11.01 12.25 -5.03
CA GLU A 79 12.02 12.43 -4.00
C GLU A 79 11.55 11.86 -2.66
N ARG A 80 10.29 12.11 -2.28
CA ARG A 80 9.72 11.64 -1.01
C ARG A 80 9.49 10.14 -1.00
N ILE A 81 8.98 9.58 -2.09
CA ILE A 81 8.82 8.11 -2.22
C ILE A 81 10.19 7.43 -2.14
N ARG A 82 11.20 7.91 -2.87
CA ARG A 82 12.53 7.31 -2.84
C ARG A 82 13.20 7.40 -1.46
N ALA A 83 13.01 8.51 -0.75
CA ALA A 83 13.49 8.66 0.62
C ALA A 83 12.77 7.74 1.63
N PHE A 84 11.56 7.28 1.30
CA PHE A 84 10.80 6.34 2.13
C PHE A 84 11.21 4.88 1.92
N LEU A 85 11.72 4.50 0.74
CA LEU A 85 12.06 3.10 0.41
C LEU A 85 12.93 2.38 1.45
N PRO A 86 13.98 3.00 2.05
CA PRO A 86 14.77 2.32 3.08
C PRO A 86 13.93 1.88 4.30
N GLN A 87 12.91 2.65 4.68
CA GLN A 87 12.01 2.28 5.78
C GLN A 87 11.11 1.09 5.43
N LEU A 88 10.89 0.84 4.13
CA LEU A 88 10.16 -0.33 3.65
C LEU A 88 11.06 -1.57 3.64
N GLU A 89 12.32 -1.43 3.25
CA GLU A 89 13.32 -2.51 3.25
C GLU A 89 13.54 -3.07 4.66
N ASP A 90 13.48 -2.22 5.70
CA ASP A 90 13.57 -2.62 7.11
C ASP A 90 12.46 -3.58 7.57
N LEU A 91 11.34 -3.67 6.84
CA LEU A 91 10.22 -4.55 7.19
C LEU A 91 10.39 -5.99 6.68
N LEU A 92 11.50 -6.30 5.98
CA LEU A 92 11.79 -7.61 5.41
C LEU A 92 10.59 -8.21 4.65
N ILE A 93 9.93 -7.36 3.85
CA ILE A 93 8.70 -7.72 3.16
C ILE A 93 8.95 -8.89 2.20
N GLU A 94 8.26 -10.01 2.43
CA GLU A 94 8.24 -11.15 1.51
C GLU A 94 7.17 -10.92 0.44
N GLY A 95 7.46 -10.05 -0.53
CA GLY A 95 6.47 -9.64 -1.53
C GLY A 95 7.04 -8.80 -2.66
N VAL A 96 6.16 -8.10 -3.37
CA VAL A 96 6.55 -7.25 -4.50
C VAL A 96 6.12 -5.81 -4.21
N ALA A 97 7.05 -4.87 -4.40
CA ALA A 97 6.76 -3.46 -4.45
C ALA A 97 7.06 -2.91 -5.85
N VAL A 98 6.18 -2.06 -6.37
CA VAL A 98 6.32 -1.44 -7.69
C VAL A 98 6.23 0.07 -7.60
N LEU A 99 6.90 0.74 -8.55
CA LEU A 99 6.89 2.19 -8.71
C LEU A 99 6.38 2.55 -10.10
N ASP A 100 5.29 3.31 -10.16
CA ASP A 100 4.72 3.85 -11.40
C ASP A 100 4.86 5.38 -11.42
N GLN A 101 5.26 5.95 -12.56
CA GLN A 101 5.09 7.38 -12.78
C GLN A 101 3.63 7.69 -13.06
N VAL A 102 3.07 8.65 -12.32
CA VAL A 102 1.66 9.02 -12.43
C VAL A 102 1.51 10.53 -12.52
N GLU A 103 0.38 10.99 -13.07
CA GLU A 103 -0.04 12.38 -13.02
C GLU A 103 -1.20 12.52 -12.04
N VAL A 104 -1.06 13.41 -11.06
CA VAL A 104 -2.08 13.65 -10.04
C VAL A 104 -2.97 14.81 -10.47
N ILE A 105 -4.25 14.49 -10.64
CA ILE A 105 -5.30 15.43 -11.05
C ILE A 105 -6.29 15.60 -9.89
N HIS A 106 -6.48 16.84 -9.44
CA HIS A 106 -7.48 17.16 -8.43
C HIS A 106 -8.77 17.64 -9.08
N HIS A 107 -9.86 16.92 -8.80
CA HIS A 107 -11.19 17.42 -9.10
C HIS A 107 -11.68 18.19 -7.89
N ARG A 108 -11.72 19.52 -7.97
CA ARG A 108 -12.48 20.31 -6.99
C ARG A 108 -13.94 19.88 -7.16
N GLY A 109 -14.47 19.16 -6.17
CA GLY A 109 -15.90 18.88 -6.13
C GLY A 109 -16.66 20.19 -6.32
N ARG A 110 -17.71 20.16 -7.16
CA ARG A 110 -18.65 21.26 -7.32
C ARG A 110 -18.95 21.80 -5.91
N GLN A 111 -18.58 23.04 -5.62
CA GLN A 111 -19.15 23.73 -4.48
C GLN A 111 -20.66 23.62 -4.70
N GLN A 112 -21.35 22.97 -3.77
CA GLN A 112 -22.80 23.06 -3.73
C GLN A 112 -23.05 24.54 -3.48
N ASP A 113 -23.47 25.26 -4.52
CA ASP A 113 -24.06 26.58 -4.40
C ASP A 113 -25.33 26.39 -3.56
N GLU A 114 -25.18 26.54 -2.25
CA GLU A 114 -26.28 26.66 -1.31
C GLU A 114 -27.02 27.98 -1.65
N GLN A 115 -28.24 27.84 -2.15
CA GLN A 115 -29.26 28.90 -2.18
C GLN A 115 -29.99 28.91 -0.85
#